data_AF-A0A2N9IPF4-F1
#
_entry.id   AF-A0A2N9IPF4-F1
#
_cell.length_a   1.000
_cell.length_b   1.000
_cell.length_c   1.000
_cell.angle_alpha   90.00
_cell.angle_beta   90.00
_cell.angle_gamma   90.00
#
_symmetry.space_group_name_H-M   'P 1'
#
loop_
_entity.id
_entity.type
_entity.pdbx_description
1 polymer ?
#
loop_
_entity_poly.entity_id
_entity_poly.type
_entity_poly.pdbx_seq_one_letter_code
_entity_poly.pdbx_strand_id
1 'polypeptide(L)'
;MECAAHAYGNLNIIKKVLCTSSLIEENCDLCSSQSDESLDDKLSMSIPSNLNESQTNAILSCLRKMHCNHKLSVELIWGPPGTGKTRTIGTLLFTLLRVGCRTLTCAPTNVAIKEVASRVLKLVKGIL
;
A
#
# COMPACT_ATOMS: atom_id res chain seq x y z
N MET A 1 -5.33 -26.34 -7.42
CA MET A 1 -5.02 -25.83 -6.07
C MET A 1 -3.82 -26.64 -5.60
N GLU A 2 -2.63 -26.25 -6.03
CA GLU A 2 -1.40 -27.01 -5.75
C GLU A 2 -0.29 -26.05 -5.33
N CYS A 3 0.22 -26.34 -4.13
CA CYS A 3 1.61 -26.23 -3.70
C CYS A 3 2.28 -24.84 -3.67
N ALA A 4 1.89 -24.02 -2.69
CA ALA A 4 2.77 -22.98 -2.11
C ALA A 4 3.77 -23.54 -1.06
N ALA A 5 4.10 -24.83 -1.14
CA ALA A 5 4.86 -25.56 -0.11
C ALA A 5 6.28 -25.97 -0.55
N HIS A 6 6.94 -25.17 -1.39
CA HIS A 6 8.40 -25.23 -1.54
C HIS A 6 9.01 -23.92 -1.02
N ALA A 7 9.23 -23.89 0.30
CA ALA A 7 9.75 -22.74 1.02
C ALA A 7 11.28 -22.66 0.90
N TYR A 8 11.75 -22.08 -0.21
CA TYR A 8 13.01 -21.33 -0.22
C TYR A 8 12.73 -19.88 -0.65
N GLY A 9 11.69 -19.30 -0.06
CA GLY A 9 11.31 -17.90 -0.23
C GLY A 9 11.80 -17.07 0.96
N ASN A 10 12.10 -15.79 0.72
CA ASN A 10 12.56 -14.82 1.73
C ASN A 10 11.76 -14.92 3.06
N LEU A 11 12.30 -15.63 4.05
CA LEU A 11 11.63 -15.91 5.33
C LEU A 11 11.40 -14.65 6.17
N ASN A 12 12.03 -13.52 5.83
CA ASN A 12 11.97 -12.30 6.64
C ASN A 12 10.56 -11.68 6.65
N ILE A 13 9.82 -11.74 5.54
CA ILE A 13 8.43 -11.26 5.50
C ILE A 13 7.51 -12.15 6.32
N ILE A 14 7.70 -13.47 6.25
CA ILE A 14 6.90 -14.45 7.00
C ILE A 14 7.15 -14.27 8.50
N LYS A 15 8.43 -14.18 8.92
CA LYS A 15 8.80 -13.89 10.30
C LYS A 15 8.17 -12.60 10.80
N LYS A 16 8.20 -11.54 10.00
CA LYS A 16 7.60 -10.25 10.37
C LYS A 16 6.08 -10.32 10.57
N VAL A 17 5.38 -11.08 9.74
CA VAL A 17 3.92 -11.27 9.88
C VAL A 17 3.56 -12.14 11.08
N LEU A 18 4.35 -13.19 11.36
CA LEU A 18 4.10 -14.12 12.47
C LEU A 18 4.48 -13.55 13.84
N CYS A 19 5.54 -12.74 13.93
CA CYS A 19 5.96 -12.10 15.18
C CYS A 19 5.11 -10.85 15.46
N THR A 20 3.91 -11.05 16.00
CA THR A 20 2.92 -9.98 16.24
C THR A 20 3.42 -8.89 17.20
N SER A 21 4.39 -9.18 18.07
CA SER A 21 5.02 -8.21 18.99
C SER A 21 5.88 -7.14 18.29
N SER A 22 6.27 -7.34 17.03
CA SER A 22 7.07 -6.38 16.23
C SER A 22 6.27 -5.68 15.12
N LEU A 23 4.95 -5.84 15.06
CA LEU A 23 4.12 -5.12 14.07
C LEU A 23 3.85 -3.67 14.48
N ILE A 24 4.13 -3.32 15.74
CA ILE A 24 4.37 -1.94 16.17
C ILE A 24 5.79 -1.57 15.77
N GLU A 25 6.08 -1.64 14.47
CA GLU A 25 7.30 -1.02 13.98
C GLU A 25 6.97 0.43 13.65
N GLU A 26 7.38 1.27 14.59
CA GLU A 26 7.47 2.70 14.47
C GLU A 26 8.25 3.10 13.21
N ASN A 27 7.99 4.34 12.78
CA ASN A 27 8.67 4.99 11.67
C ASN A 27 10.18 4.78 11.77
N CYS A 28 10.84 4.56 10.64
CA CYS A 28 12.29 4.38 10.64
C CYS A 28 12.97 5.66 11.12
N ASP A 29 13.71 5.61 12.23
CA ASP A 29 14.41 6.77 12.82
C ASP A 29 15.34 7.47 11.82
N LEU A 30 15.97 6.70 10.94
CA LEU A 30 16.83 7.22 9.87
C LEU A 30 16.04 7.99 8.78
N CYS A 31 14.78 7.62 8.57
CA CYS A 31 13.90 8.32 7.63
C CYS A 31 13.22 9.53 8.29
N SER A 32 12.92 9.45 9.59
CA SER A 32 12.34 10.55 10.39
C SER A 32 13.29 11.75 10.53
N SER A 33 14.61 11.51 10.54
CA SER A 33 15.64 12.55 10.62
C SER A 33 15.95 13.21 9.26
N GLN A 34 15.42 12.66 8.16
CA GLN A 34 15.61 13.13 6.79
C GLN A 34 14.28 13.49 6.12
N SER A 35 13.20 13.68 6.89
CA SER A 35 11.91 14.08 6.31
C SER A 35 12.03 15.49 5.76
N ASP A 36 12.45 15.57 4.51
CA ASP A 36 12.28 16.74 3.67
C ASP A 36 10.77 16.98 3.59
N GLU A 37 10.27 18.10 4.13
CA GLU A 37 8.86 18.54 3.99
C GLU A 37 8.40 18.41 2.53
N SER A 38 9.33 18.51 1.55
CA SER A 38 9.03 18.33 0.12
C SER A 38 8.52 16.92 -0.27
N LEU A 39 8.85 15.86 0.48
CA LEU A 39 8.45 14.49 0.15
C LEU A 39 6.98 14.22 0.46
N ASP A 40 6.50 14.62 1.64
CA ASP A 40 5.11 14.44 2.01
C ASP A 40 4.17 15.28 1.13
N ASP A 41 4.61 16.48 0.72
CA ASP A 41 3.87 17.31 -0.22
C ASP A 41 3.78 16.67 -1.62
N LYS A 42 4.89 16.12 -2.13
CA LYS A 42 4.91 15.40 -3.43
C LYS A 42 4.05 14.13 -3.40
N LEU A 43 4.10 13.38 -2.29
CA LEU A 43 3.27 12.19 -2.10
C LEU A 43 1.79 12.59 -2.05
N SER A 44 1.46 13.64 -1.30
CA SER A 44 0.09 14.18 -1.19
C SER A 44 -0.44 14.67 -2.53
N MET A 45 0.37 15.38 -3.34
CA MET A 45 0.00 15.78 -4.72
C MET A 45 -0.24 14.59 -5.66
N SER A 46 0.30 13.42 -5.33
CA SER A 46 0.13 12.21 -6.12
C SER A 46 -1.17 11.45 -5.80
N ILE A 47 -1.83 11.79 -4.70
CA ILE A 47 -3.08 11.17 -4.23
C ILE A 47 -4.29 11.98 -4.75
N PRO A 48 -5.29 11.34 -5.38
CA PRO A 48 -6.57 11.96 -5.72
C PRO A 48 -7.29 12.56 -4.50
N SER A 49 -7.86 13.75 -4.66
CA SER A 49 -8.48 14.54 -3.56
C SER A 49 -9.78 13.98 -2.99
N ASN A 50 -10.42 13.00 -3.64
CA ASN A 50 -11.71 12.46 -3.21
C ASN A 50 -11.52 11.25 -2.27
N LEU A 51 -10.80 11.41 -1.17
CA LEU A 51 -10.65 10.39 -0.12
C LEU A 51 -10.96 11.01 1.24
N ASN A 52 -11.42 10.19 2.18
CA ASN A 52 -11.50 10.65 3.57
C ASN A 52 -10.12 10.57 4.23
N GLU A 53 -9.97 11.22 5.38
CA GLU A 53 -8.70 11.30 6.11
C GLU A 53 -8.09 9.93 6.42
N SER A 54 -8.89 8.97 6.89
CA SER A 54 -8.40 7.61 7.20
C SER A 54 -7.84 6.88 5.97
N GLN A 55 -8.47 7.07 4.81
CA GLN A 55 -8.04 6.46 3.55
C GLN A 55 -6.76 7.13 3.05
N THR A 56 -6.67 8.46 3.12
CA THR A 56 -5.47 9.23 2.76
C THR A 56 -4.29 8.84 3.66
N ASN A 57 -4.50 8.77 4.97
CA ASN A 57 -3.47 8.39 5.94
C ASN A 57 -2.95 6.96 5.71
N ALA A 58 -3.84 6.01 5.39
CA ALA A 58 -3.43 4.65 5.03
C ALA A 58 -2.54 4.60 3.78
N ILE A 59 -2.85 5.42 2.77
CA ILE A 59 -2.05 5.52 1.53
C ILE A 59 -0.69 6.17 1.82
N LEU A 60 -0.68 7.28 2.57
CA LEU A 60 0.56 7.97 2.96
C LEU A 60 1.47 7.05 3.78
N SER A 61 0.92 6.29 4.74
CA SER A 61 1.66 5.28 5.50
C SER A 61 2.35 4.27 4.58
N CYS A 62 1.63 3.75 3.59
CA CYS A 62 2.20 2.83 2.60
C CYS A 62 3.33 3.46 1.79
N LEU A 63 3.15 4.71 1.32
CA LEU A 63 4.14 5.41 0.51
C LEU A 63 5.41 5.73 1.28
N ARG A 64 5.30 6.19 2.52
CA ARG A 64 6.44 6.41 3.42
C ARG A 64 7.23 5.12 3.65
N LYS A 65 6.51 4.01 3.88
CA LYS A 65 7.10 2.68 4.04
C LYS A 65 7.75 2.17 2.76
N MET A 66 7.23 2.52 1.58
CA MET A 66 7.82 2.18 0.29
C MET A 66 9.15 2.91 0.06
N HIS A 67 9.26 4.16 0.51
CA HIS A 67 10.49 4.96 0.38
C HIS A 67 11.57 4.58 1.42
N CYS A 68 11.24 3.78 2.43
CA CYS A 68 12.19 3.30 3.43
C CYS A 68 12.91 2.03 2.94
N ASN A 69 14.10 2.22 2.35
CA ASN A 69 14.93 1.10 1.89
C ASN A 69 15.72 0.40 3.01
N HIS A 70 15.69 0.94 4.23
CA HIS A 70 16.43 0.40 5.38
C HIS A 70 15.71 -0.78 6.05
N LYS A 71 14.41 -0.94 5.80
CA LYS A 71 13.56 -1.83 6.58
C LYS A 71 12.49 -2.48 5.71
N LEU A 72 12.43 -3.81 5.73
CA LEU A 72 11.29 -4.54 5.17
C LEU A 72 10.04 -4.15 5.96
N SER A 73 8.96 -3.77 5.30
CA SER A 73 7.74 -3.26 5.94
C SER A 73 6.50 -4.09 5.56
N VAL A 74 5.53 -4.13 6.48
CA VAL A 74 4.20 -4.70 6.27
C VAL A 74 3.22 -3.67 6.80
N GLU A 75 2.14 -3.43 6.05
CA GLU A 75 1.07 -2.52 6.43
C GLU A 75 -0.28 -3.23 6.35
N LEU A 76 -1.08 -3.12 7.41
CA LEU A 76 -2.44 -3.65 7.45
C LEU A 76 -3.44 -2.51 7.26
N ILE A 77 -4.11 -2.49 6.11
CA ILE A 77 -5.26 -1.62 5.88
C ILE A 77 -6.52 -2.40 6.23
N TRP A 78 -7.19 -2.00 7.31
CA TRP A 78 -8.41 -2.64 7.78
C TRP A 78 -9.58 -1.66 7.77
N GLY A 79 -10.80 -2.18 7.59
CA GLY A 79 -12.02 -1.38 7.73
C GLY A 79 -13.30 -2.21 7.66
N PRO A 80 -14.39 -1.79 8.34
CA PRO A 80 -15.72 -2.41 8.27
C PRO A 80 -16.27 -2.59 6.84
N PRO A 81 -17.32 -3.41 6.63
CA PRO A 81 -18.00 -3.47 5.33
C PRO A 81 -18.49 -2.07 4.90
N GLY A 82 -18.40 -1.75 3.61
CA GLY A 82 -18.82 -0.46 3.06
C GLY A 82 -17.82 0.70 3.20
N THR A 83 -16.69 0.56 3.89
CA THR A 83 -15.72 1.67 4.11
C THR A 83 -14.80 1.99 2.93
N GLY A 84 -15.09 1.47 1.74
CA GLY A 84 -14.33 1.80 0.54
C GLY A 84 -12.92 1.21 0.47
N LYS A 85 -12.62 0.10 1.16
CA LYS A 85 -11.30 -0.59 1.10
C LYS A 85 -10.79 -0.76 -0.34
N THR A 86 -11.64 -1.26 -1.24
CA THR A 86 -11.28 -1.46 -2.66
C THR A 86 -10.96 -0.14 -3.36
N ARG A 87 -11.66 0.94 -3.01
CA ARG A 87 -11.38 2.29 -3.50
C ARG A 87 -10.01 2.76 -3.02
N THR A 88 -9.69 2.57 -1.74
CA THR A 88 -8.37 2.89 -1.16
C THR A 88 -7.25 2.12 -1.85
N ILE A 89 -7.42 0.80 -2.04
CA ILE A 89 -6.42 -0.03 -2.74
C ILE A 89 -6.26 0.43 -4.20
N GLY A 90 -7.36 0.67 -4.92
CA GLY A 90 -7.29 1.19 -6.30
C GLY A 90 -6.55 2.53 -6.38
N THR A 91 -6.78 3.43 -5.43
CA THR A 91 -6.06 4.70 -5.35
C THR A 91 -4.59 4.51 -5.02
N LEU A 92 -4.24 3.66 -4.05
CA LEU A 92 -2.86 3.33 -3.72
C LEU A 92 -2.10 2.81 -4.94
N LEU A 93 -2.69 1.88 -5.69
CA LEU A 93 -2.09 1.32 -6.89
C LEU A 93 -1.89 2.36 -7.99
N PHE A 94 -2.87 3.24 -8.18
CA PHE A 94 -2.73 4.35 -9.11
C PHE A 94 -1.61 5.31 -8.69
N THR A 95 -1.50 5.66 -7.41
CA THR A 95 -0.42 6.50 -6.90
C THR A 95 0.95 5.83 -7.06
N LEU A 96 1.06 4.54 -6.74
CA LEU A 96 2.28 3.74 -6.97
C LEU A 96 2.69 3.70 -8.45
N LEU A 97 1.71 3.58 -9.36
CA LEU A 97 1.93 3.66 -10.81
C LEU A 97 2.50 5.02 -11.23
N ARG A 98 1.94 6.13 -10.69
CA ARG A 98 2.41 7.49 -11.02
C ARG A 98 3.84 7.77 -10.58
N VAL A 99 4.28 7.17 -9.48
CA VAL A 99 5.67 7.28 -8.99
C VAL A 99 6.61 6.25 -9.61
N GLY A 100 6.16 5.51 -10.63
CA GLY A 100 6.99 4.54 -11.37
C GLY A 100 7.27 3.23 -10.64
N CYS A 101 6.53 2.92 -9.57
CA CYS A 101 6.72 1.70 -8.78
C CYS A 101 6.05 0.49 -9.45
N ARG A 102 6.84 -0.56 -9.74
CA ARG A 102 6.31 -1.83 -10.23
C ARG A 102 5.61 -2.57 -9.08
N THR A 103 4.29 -2.67 -9.16
CA THR A 103 3.45 -3.20 -8.07
C THR A 103 2.74 -4.48 -8.50
N LEU A 104 2.79 -5.52 -7.65
CA LEU A 104 1.98 -6.72 -7.78
C LEU A 104 0.76 -6.61 -6.86
N THR A 105 -0.43 -6.92 -7.37
CA THR A 105 -1.67 -6.99 -6.58
C THR A 105 -2.31 -8.35 -6.70
N CYS A 106 -2.70 -8.92 -5.56
CA CYS A 106 -3.37 -10.20 -5.46
C CYS A 106 -4.72 -10.04 -4.74
N ALA A 107 -5.68 -10.88 -5.09
CA ALA A 107 -6.97 -10.98 -4.40
C ALA A 107 -7.48 -12.42 -4.52
N PRO A 108 -8.34 -12.89 -3.59
CA PRO A 108 -8.75 -14.29 -3.54
C PRO A 108 -9.69 -14.71 -4.69
N THR A 109 -10.31 -13.76 -5.41
CA THR A 109 -11.22 -14.06 -6.52
C THR A 109 -10.95 -13.17 -7.75
N ASN A 110 -11.26 -13.72 -8.93
CA ASN A 110 -11.19 -12.97 -10.19
C ASN A 110 -12.12 -11.75 -10.20
N VAL A 111 -13.27 -11.83 -9.49
CA VAL A 111 -14.20 -10.71 -9.35
C VAL A 111 -13.55 -9.56 -8.57
N ALA A 112 -12.85 -9.87 -7.47
CA ALA A 112 -12.14 -8.86 -6.69
C ALA A 112 -10.99 -8.22 -7.49
N ILE A 113 -10.24 -9.02 -8.25
CA ILE A 113 -9.20 -8.49 -9.16
C ILE A 113 -9.81 -7.56 -10.22
N LYS A 114 -10.91 -7.96 -10.86
CA LYS A 114 -11.60 -7.13 -11.86
C LYS A 114 -12.06 -5.79 -11.29
N GLU A 115 -12.60 -5.79 -10.07
CA GLU A 115 -13.06 -4.56 -9.43
C GLU A 115 -11.89 -3.60 -9.15
N VAL A 116 -10.79 -4.10 -8.59
CA VAL A 116 -9.57 -3.30 -8.36
C VAL A 116 -9.03 -2.74 -9.67
N ALA A 117 -8.90 -3.58 -10.70
CA ALA A 117 -8.41 -3.17 -12.02
C ALA A 117 -9.31 -2.09 -12.66
N SER A 118 -10.63 -2.25 -12.57
CA SER A 118 -11.61 -1.26 -13.03
C SER A 118 -11.43 0.08 -12.33
N ARG A 119 -11.22 0.08 -11.01
CA ARG A 119 -10.98 1.30 -10.23
C ARG A 119 -9.70 2.01 -10.66
N VAL A 120 -8.60 1.28 -10.85
CA VAL A 120 -7.33 1.85 -11.35
C VAL A 120 -7.53 2.44 -12.75
N LEU A 121 -8.21 1.74 -13.66
CA LEU A 121 -8.46 2.21 -15.01
C LEU A 121 -9.27 3.51 -15.03
N LYS A 122 -10.29 3.63 -14.17
CA LYS A 122 -11.08 4.87 -14.02
C LYS A 122 -10.22 6.05 -13.60
N LEU A 123 -9.31 5.84 -12.64
CA LEU A 123 -8.35 6.86 -12.19
C LEU A 123 -7.39 7.29 -13.31
N VAL A 124 -6.84 6.32 -14.06
CA VAL A 124 -5.95 6.61 -15.21
C VAL A 124 -6.65 7.40 -16.31
N LYS A 125 -7.94 7.11 -16.56
CA LYS A 125 -8.75 7.83 -17.55
C LYS A 125 -9.25 9.20 -17.06
N GLY A 126 -9.04 9.57 -15.80
CA GLY A 126 -9.60 10.79 -15.21
C GLY A 126 -11.12 10.76 -15.03
N ILE A 127 -11.74 9.57 -15.04
CA ILE A 127 -13.19 9.38 -14.87
C ILE A 127 -13.41 9.01 -13.39
N LEU A 128 -13.37 10.00 -12.50
CA LEU A 128 -13.41 9.81 -11.05
C LEU A 128 -14.82 9.88 -10.47
#